data_AF-A0A7Y5J7W5-F1
#
_entry.id   AF-A0A7Y5J7W5-F1
#
_cell.length_a   1.000
_cell.length_b   1.000
_cell.length_c   1.000
_cell.angle_alpha   90.00
_cell.angle_beta   90.00
_cell.angle_gamma   90.00
#
_symmetry.space_group_name_H-M   'P 1'
#
loop_
_entity.id
_entity.type
_entity.pdbx_description
1 polymer ?
#
loop_
_entity_poly.entity_id
_entity_poly.type
_entity_poly.pdbx_seq_one_letter_code
_entity_poly.pdbx_strand_id
1 'polypeptide(L)'
;MGIELVGGQFVSHVPLVADLGTGWVRFNGLSWANIEPQEGVRNWGQATGLEARAQAVSDAGMNLIAIIVHAPSWAQAVPGYACGAVLPEKLEAYGRFMYDLVARYSQPPYNIKYWELGNEPDIIPTSVTGSSLYGCWGNQEDAYYGGSYYAEMLKVVYPQKAYQAFDADYCNFTFQYPVYAQIQQDTTFFEERPAHPCWFNVYIPDFDSRLHCTYSPIGKGNSFEELKADAFELMDWHKKRANGIEEIPVNLPGNVSGFIFDIEGPAASPFQFYLSDSTQHFFRGALYFNTQARPDSLAPIYTFVKEDLLKMIETFQWNK
;
A
#
# COMPACT_ATOMS: atom_id res chain seq x y z
N MET A 1 4.35 -18.88 12.32
CA MET A 1 5.66 -18.94 13.00
C MET A 1 6.71 -18.58 11.96
N GLY A 2 7.75 -17.84 12.33
CA GLY A 2 8.81 -17.41 11.41
C GLY A 2 10.17 -17.52 12.10
N ILE A 3 11.25 -17.70 11.32
CA ILE A 3 12.61 -17.88 11.84
C ILE A 3 13.52 -16.82 11.23
N GLU A 4 14.32 -16.15 12.07
CA GLU A 4 15.44 -15.35 11.57
C GLU A 4 16.65 -16.25 11.35
N LEU A 5 17.20 -16.19 10.14
CA LEU A 5 18.44 -16.86 9.81
C LEU A 5 19.55 -15.82 9.65
N VAL A 6 20.67 -16.05 10.33
CA VAL A 6 21.83 -15.14 10.33
C VAL A 6 23.07 -15.79 9.74
N GLY A 7 23.91 -14.98 9.10
CA GLY A 7 25.26 -15.36 8.69
C GLY A 7 25.38 -16.15 7.37
N GLY A 8 26.52 -16.82 7.20
CA GLY A 8 26.91 -17.51 5.96
C GLY A 8 26.23 -18.87 5.73
N GLN A 9 25.53 -19.40 6.74
CA GLN A 9 24.82 -20.68 6.65
C GLN A 9 23.32 -20.51 6.31
N PHE A 10 22.90 -19.31 5.91
CA PHE A 10 21.49 -19.03 5.62
C PHE A 10 20.91 -20.03 4.61
N VAL A 11 21.54 -20.15 3.44
CA VAL A 11 21.04 -20.97 2.33
C VAL A 11 21.02 -22.46 2.70
N SER A 12 22.06 -22.94 3.39
CA SER A 12 22.14 -24.35 3.83
C SER A 12 21.11 -24.70 4.91
N HIS A 13 20.60 -23.72 5.67
CA HIS A 13 19.59 -23.94 6.71
C HIS A 13 18.15 -23.82 6.19
N VAL A 14 17.91 -23.31 4.98
CA VAL A 14 16.56 -23.17 4.42
C VAL A 14 15.77 -24.50 4.42
N PRO A 15 16.34 -25.65 4.00
CA PRO A 15 15.62 -26.92 4.04
C PRO A 15 15.20 -27.33 5.47
N LEU A 16 16.07 -27.08 6.46
CA LEU A 16 15.77 -27.38 7.86
C LEU A 16 14.61 -26.53 8.39
N VAL A 17 14.51 -25.26 7.96
CA VAL A 17 13.39 -24.39 8.33
C VAL A 17 12.09 -24.86 7.67
N ALA A 18 12.16 -25.33 6.42
CA ALA A 18 11.00 -25.88 5.73
C ALA A 18 10.49 -27.16 6.43
N ASP A 19 11.39 -28.04 6.89
CA ASP A 19 11.05 -29.27 7.63
C ASP A 19 10.33 -28.99 8.95
N LEU A 20 10.57 -27.81 9.56
CA LEU A 20 9.85 -27.36 10.76
C LEU A 20 8.41 -26.86 10.46
N GLY A 21 7.98 -26.88 9.19
CA GLY A 21 6.66 -26.39 8.77
C GLY A 21 6.50 -24.87 8.89
N THR A 22 7.61 -24.12 8.96
CA THR A 22 7.59 -22.66 8.98
C THR A 22 7.51 -22.12 7.55
N GLY A 23 6.63 -21.16 7.28
CA GLY A 23 6.49 -20.54 5.95
C GLY A 23 7.20 -19.20 5.79
N TRP A 24 8.00 -18.77 6.78
CA TRP A 24 8.55 -17.41 6.87
C TRP A 24 9.98 -17.39 7.38
N VAL A 25 10.84 -16.73 6.63
CA VAL A 25 12.24 -16.48 6.99
C VAL A 25 12.51 -14.99 7.01
N ARG A 26 13.22 -14.51 8.03
CA ARG A 26 13.67 -13.12 8.14
C ARG A 26 15.18 -13.03 7.91
N PHE A 27 15.62 -12.02 7.16
CA PHE A 27 17.02 -11.73 6.86
C PHE A 27 17.36 -10.27 7.19
N ASN A 28 18.21 -10.08 8.20
CA ASN A 28 18.76 -8.77 8.53
C ASN A 28 20.03 -8.48 7.72
N GLY A 29 20.09 -7.31 7.07
CA GLY A 29 21.37 -6.75 6.61
C GLY A 29 21.48 -6.39 5.14
N LEU A 30 20.38 -6.08 4.43
CA LEU A 30 20.51 -5.46 3.12
C LEU A 30 20.86 -3.97 3.28
N SER A 31 22.13 -3.63 3.08
CA SER A 31 22.63 -2.26 3.24
C SER A 31 22.33 -1.40 2.02
N TRP A 32 21.54 -0.33 2.20
CA TRP A 32 21.31 0.68 1.17
C TRP A 32 22.63 1.37 0.79
N ALA A 33 23.49 1.67 1.78
CA ALA A 33 24.81 2.25 1.55
C ALA A 33 25.70 1.44 0.59
N ASN A 34 25.62 0.11 0.65
CA ASN A 34 26.41 -0.75 -0.24
C ASN A 34 25.83 -0.77 -1.67
N ILE A 35 24.50 -0.76 -1.80
CA ILE A 35 23.83 -0.80 -3.10
C ILE A 35 23.87 0.56 -3.79
N GLU A 36 23.83 1.67 -3.05
CA GLU A 36 23.85 3.03 -3.60
C GLU A 36 24.96 3.88 -2.96
N PRO A 37 26.24 3.57 -3.21
CA PRO A 37 27.36 4.31 -2.65
C PRO A 37 27.44 5.76 -3.18
N GLN A 38 26.81 6.02 -4.32
CA GLN A 38 26.63 7.35 -4.91
C GLN A 38 25.16 7.53 -5.30
N GLU A 39 24.59 8.69 -5.01
CA GLU A 39 23.19 8.99 -5.30
C GLU A 39 22.85 8.74 -6.78
N GLY A 40 21.81 7.96 -7.03
CA GLY A 40 21.33 7.54 -8.35
C GLY A 40 22.10 6.37 -8.98
N VAL A 41 23.20 5.90 -8.39
CA VAL A 41 24.04 4.84 -8.99
C VAL A 41 23.90 3.53 -8.22
N ARG A 42 23.18 2.56 -8.82
CA ARG A 42 22.95 1.24 -8.23
C ARG A 42 24.10 0.27 -8.52
N ASN A 43 24.69 -0.28 -7.47
CA ASN A 43 25.67 -1.36 -7.48
C ASN A 43 25.01 -2.69 -7.06
N TRP A 44 24.19 -3.26 -7.96
CA TRP A 44 23.48 -4.51 -7.71
C TRP A 44 24.39 -5.71 -7.43
N GLY A 45 25.69 -5.64 -7.78
CA GLY A 45 26.66 -6.67 -7.41
C GLY A 45 26.79 -6.88 -5.89
N GLN A 46 26.44 -5.87 -5.08
CA GLN A 46 26.41 -5.98 -3.62
C GLN A 46 25.19 -6.74 -3.08
N ALA A 47 24.19 -7.02 -3.91
CA ALA A 47 22.97 -7.73 -3.51
C ALA A 47 23.01 -9.25 -3.80
N THR A 48 24.10 -9.79 -4.35
CA THR A 48 24.25 -11.23 -4.66
C THR A 48 23.96 -12.15 -3.47
N GLY A 49 24.32 -11.71 -2.26
CA GLY A 49 23.99 -12.41 -1.03
C GLY A 49 22.49 -12.45 -0.75
N LEU A 50 21.74 -11.39 -1.02
CA LEU A 50 20.28 -11.39 -0.91
C LEU A 50 19.67 -12.30 -1.98
N GLU A 51 20.14 -12.18 -3.22
CA GLU A 51 19.64 -12.93 -4.37
C GLU A 51 19.68 -14.45 -4.14
N ALA A 52 20.82 -14.97 -3.68
CA ALA A 52 20.96 -16.39 -3.36
C ALA A 52 20.02 -16.85 -2.22
N ARG A 53 19.79 -15.99 -1.22
CA ARG A 53 18.90 -16.28 -0.09
C ARG A 53 17.43 -16.27 -0.51
N ALA A 54 17.03 -15.24 -1.27
CA ALA A 54 15.68 -15.09 -1.77
C ALA A 54 15.29 -16.25 -2.69
N GLN A 55 16.19 -16.64 -3.60
CA GLN A 55 15.95 -17.78 -4.47
C GLN A 55 15.79 -19.08 -3.66
N ALA A 56 16.67 -19.37 -2.71
CA ALA A 56 16.57 -20.56 -1.87
C ALA A 56 15.25 -20.62 -1.08
N VAL A 57 14.81 -19.49 -0.51
CA VAL A 57 13.55 -19.39 0.23
C VAL A 57 12.34 -19.55 -0.71
N SER A 58 12.38 -18.94 -1.89
CA SER A 58 11.34 -19.05 -2.92
C SER A 58 11.21 -20.49 -3.43
N ASP A 59 12.32 -21.17 -3.71
CA ASP A 59 12.34 -22.57 -4.17
C ASP A 59 11.75 -23.52 -3.13
N ALA A 60 11.88 -23.18 -1.84
CA ALA A 60 11.25 -23.90 -0.73
C ALA A 60 9.77 -23.54 -0.52
N GLY A 61 9.19 -22.67 -1.35
CA GLY A 61 7.79 -22.23 -1.23
C GLY A 61 7.50 -21.37 0.00
N MET A 62 8.54 -20.75 0.57
CA MET A 62 8.45 -19.91 1.77
C MET A 62 8.52 -18.41 1.42
N ASN A 63 8.20 -17.55 2.39
CA ASN A 63 8.27 -16.10 2.26
C ASN A 63 9.52 -15.55 2.95
N LEU A 64 10.21 -14.63 2.27
CA LEU A 64 11.34 -13.88 2.82
C LEU A 64 10.88 -12.48 3.27
N ILE A 65 11.24 -12.09 4.49
CA ILE A 65 11.24 -10.70 4.96
C ILE A 65 12.69 -10.21 4.95
N ALA A 66 13.00 -9.26 4.08
CA ALA A 66 14.34 -8.67 3.98
C ALA A 66 14.38 -7.30 4.65
N ILE A 67 15.36 -7.08 5.53
CA ILE A 67 15.51 -5.83 6.27
C ILE A 67 16.49 -4.91 5.55
N ILE A 68 16.04 -3.67 5.32
CA ILE A 68 16.83 -2.58 4.78
C ILE A 68 17.52 -1.84 5.91
N VAL A 69 18.83 -1.69 5.83
CA VAL A 69 19.63 -1.00 6.83
C VAL A 69 20.58 -0.01 6.15
N HIS A 70 21.17 0.87 6.96
CA HIS A 70 22.32 1.73 6.62
C HIS A 70 22.10 2.73 5.49
N ALA A 71 21.94 4.01 5.85
CA ALA A 71 22.01 5.11 4.89
C ALA A 71 23.44 5.31 4.35
N PRO A 72 23.61 5.53 3.03
CA PRO A 72 24.90 5.92 2.46
C PRO A 72 25.39 7.24 3.04
N SER A 73 26.69 7.48 3.01
CA SER A 73 27.31 8.68 3.60
C SER A 73 26.73 10.00 3.07
N TRP A 74 26.26 10.03 1.82
CA TRP A 74 25.62 11.20 1.20
C TRP A 74 24.16 11.43 1.67
N ALA A 75 23.57 10.48 2.40
CA ALA A 75 22.18 10.52 2.88
C ALA A 75 22.05 10.44 4.41
N GLN A 76 23.14 10.40 5.17
CA GLN A 76 23.11 10.31 6.63
C GLN A 76 22.76 11.66 7.27
N ALA A 77 21.70 11.70 8.08
CA ALA A 77 21.35 12.92 8.85
C ALA A 77 22.42 13.26 9.88
N VAL A 78 23.03 12.24 10.49
CA VAL A 78 24.20 12.38 11.36
C VAL A 78 25.39 11.71 10.68
N PRO A 79 26.39 12.48 10.20
CA PRO A 79 27.56 11.93 9.54
C PRO A 79 28.26 10.85 10.38
N GLY A 80 28.52 9.70 9.78
CA GLY A 80 29.11 8.54 10.45
C GLY A 80 28.11 7.57 11.07
N TYR A 81 26.81 7.92 11.12
CA TYR A 81 25.74 7.07 11.64
C TYR A 81 24.83 6.58 10.51
N ALA A 82 25.31 5.58 9.77
CA ALA A 82 24.53 4.91 8.74
C ALA A 82 23.25 4.26 9.30
N CYS A 83 23.26 3.75 10.53
CA CYS A 83 22.07 3.17 11.15
C CYS A 83 20.92 4.17 11.38
N GLY A 84 21.20 5.47 11.28
CA GLY A 84 20.31 6.52 11.78
C GLY A 84 19.37 7.08 10.73
N ALA A 85 18.78 8.20 11.10
CA ALA A 85 17.90 8.99 10.25
C ALA A 85 18.53 9.31 8.89
N VAL A 86 17.72 9.20 7.84
CA VAL A 86 18.05 9.70 6.49
C VAL A 86 17.93 11.23 6.48
N LEU A 87 18.76 11.95 5.73
CA LEU A 87 18.60 13.40 5.53
C LEU A 87 17.21 13.73 4.94
N PRO A 88 16.51 14.76 5.45
CA PRO A 88 15.18 15.12 4.95
C PRO A 88 15.11 15.33 3.44
N GLU A 89 16.08 16.05 2.88
CA GLU A 89 16.21 16.30 1.44
C GLU A 89 16.57 15.05 0.62
N LYS A 90 16.92 13.94 1.28
CA LYS A 90 17.26 12.65 0.65
C LYS A 90 16.18 11.57 0.83
N LEU A 91 15.05 11.89 1.47
CA LEU A 91 13.94 10.95 1.60
C LEU A 91 13.41 10.48 0.24
N GLU A 92 13.30 11.36 -0.76
CA GLU A 92 12.89 10.92 -2.10
C GLU A 92 13.90 9.96 -2.74
N ALA A 93 15.20 10.13 -2.47
CA ALA A 93 16.22 9.23 -2.97
C ALA A 93 16.07 7.83 -2.33
N TYR A 94 15.76 7.77 -1.04
CA TYR A 94 15.41 6.53 -0.35
C TYR A 94 14.17 5.87 -0.95
N GLY A 95 13.12 6.65 -1.23
CA GLY A 95 11.92 6.17 -1.91
C GLY A 95 12.20 5.57 -3.29
N ARG A 96 13.01 6.25 -4.12
CA ARG A 96 13.45 5.73 -5.42
C ARG A 96 14.27 4.44 -5.29
N PHE A 97 15.15 4.37 -4.30
CA PHE A 97 15.90 3.15 -4.00
C PHE A 97 14.97 1.99 -3.66
N MET A 98 14.00 2.20 -2.77
CA MET A 98 13.02 1.19 -2.41
C MET A 98 12.16 0.76 -3.61
N TYR A 99 11.75 1.70 -4.46
CA TYR A 99 11.04 1.40 -5.71
C TYR A 99 11.85 0.46 -6.61
N ASP A 100 13.10 0.81 -6.90
CA ASP A 100 13.98 -0.01 -7.76
C ASP A 100 14.19 -1.41 -7.15
N LEU A 101 14.34 -1.47 -5.83
CA LEU A 101 14.55 -2.70 -5.08
C LEU A 101 13.33 -3.63 -5.16
N VAL A 102 12.13 -3.10 -4.91
CA VAL A 102 10.86 -3.84 -5.00
C VAL A 102 10.61 -4.28 -6.44
N ALA A 103 10.77 -3.38 -7.41
CA ALA A 103 10.58 -3.69 -8.83
C ALA A 103 11.50 -4.84 -9.29
N ARG A 104 12.74 -4.87 -8.81
CA ARG A 104 13.71 -5.92 -9.14
C ARG A 104 13.42 -7.26 -8.45
N TYR A 105 13.12 -7.24 -7.15
CA TYR A 105 13.10 -8.46 -6.33
C TYR A 105 11.70 -9.03 -6.04
N SER A 106 10.62 -8.31 -6.37
CA SER A 106 9.26 -8.86 -6.35
C SER A 106 9.01 -9.91 -7.43
N GLN A 107 9.83 -9.91 -8.49
CA GLN A 107 9.70 -10.80 -9.63
C GLN A 107 10.38 -12.17 -9.39
N PRO A 108 9.96 -13.23 -10.10
CA PRO A 108 10.71 -14.48 -10.15
C PRO A 108 12.17 -14.25 -10.61
N PRO A 109 13.13 -15.02 -10.09
CA PRO A 109 12.99 -16.13 -9.16
C PRO A 109 12.97 -15.74 -7.67
N TYR A 110 13.02 -14.44 -7.35
CA TYR A 110 13.25 -13.98 -5.97
C TYR A 110 11.97 -13.85 -5.15
N ASN A 111 10.89 -13.37 -5.78
CA ASN A 111 9.54 -13.29 -5.19
C ASN A 111 9.46 -12.62 -3.81
N ILE A 112 10.32 -11.63 -3.53
CA ILE A 112 10.32 -10.89 -2.26
C ILE A 112 9.15 -9.91 -2.23
N LYS A 113 8.17 -10.18 -1.37
CA LYS A 113 6.98 -9.34 -1.19
C LYS A 113 7.00 -8.52 0.10
N TYR A 114 7.90 -8.85 1.03
CA TYR A 114 7.89 -8.31 2.38
C TYR A 114 9.24 -7.68 2.71
N TRP A 115 9.19 -6.42 3.11
CA TRP A 115 10.34 -5.61 3.44
C TRP A 115 10.16 -5.01 4.82
N GLU A 116 11.25 -4.96 5.57
CA GLU A 116 11.31 -4.31 6.88
C GLU A 116 12.29 -3.13 6.79
N LEU A 117 11.89 -1.95 7.25
CA LEU A 117 12.66 -0.72 7.08
C LEU A 117 13.46 -0.39 8.34
N GLY A 118 14.52 -1.14 8.58
CA GLY A 118 15.34 -1.05 9.78
C GLY A 118 14.85 -1.99 10.89
N ASN A 119 15.80 -2.46 11.69
CA ASN A 119 15.56 -3.35 12.83
C ASN A 119 15.74 -2.55 14.12
N GLU A 120 14.72 -2.50 14.99
CA GLU A 120 14.73 -1.68 16.23
C GLU A 120 15.21 -0.24 15.94
N PRO A 121 14.45 0.56 15.17
CA PRO A 121 14.91 1.87 14.74
C PRO A 121 15.09 2.86 15.89
N ASP A 122 14.48 2.61 17.04
CA ASP A 122 14.38 3.53 18.18
C ASP A 122 15.63 3.61 19.06
N ILE A 123 16.73 2.93 18.75
CA ILE A 123 17.94 3.04 19.57
C ILE A 123 18.55 4.44 19.46
N ILE A 124 19.08 4.96 20.58
CA ILE A 124 19.76 6.26 20.59
C ILE A 124 21.13 6.12 19.87
N PRO A 125 21.49 7.03 18.94
CA PRO A 125 22.78 7.00 18.25
C PRO A 125 23.99 6.77 19.16
N THR A 126 24.08 7.49 20.28
CA THR A 126 25.23 7.42 21.20
C THR A 126 25.39 6.09 21.92
N SER A 127 24.39 5.21 21.87
CA SER A 127 24.42 3.88 22.50
C SER A 127 24.92 2.77 21.59
N VAL A 128 25.14 3.06 20.29
CA VAL A 128 25.55 2.06 19.30
C VAL A 128 26.66 2.61 18.40
N THR A 129 27.34 1.71 17.69
CA THR A 129 28.23 2.13 16.60
C THR A 129 27.41 2.62 15.40
N GLY A 130 27.96 3.56 14.63
CA GLY A 130 27.25 4.16 13.51
C GLY A 130 26.86 3.19 12.38
N SER A 131 27.44 1.99 12.33
CA SER A 131 27.08 0.92 11.39
C SER A 131 26.35 -0.24 12.06
N SER A 132 25.68 0.01 13.20
CA SER A 132 24.85 -0.98 13.90
C SER A 132 23.81 -1.62 12.99
N LEU A 133 23.50 -2.91 13.22
CA LEU A 133 22.36 -3.59 12.59
C LEU A 133 21.02 -3.20 13.24
N TYR A 134 21.07 -2.63 14.44
CA TYR A 134 19.95 -1.89 15.00
C TYR A 134 19.91 -0.49 14.39
N GLY A 135 18.72 0.02 14.09
CA GLY A 135 18.56 1.40 13.66
C GLY A 135 18.83 2.36 14.82
N CYS A 136 19.29 3.55 14.49
CA CYS A 136 19.65 4.56 15.48
C CYS A 136 18.93 5.89 15.22
N TRP A 137 17.60 5.85 15.16
CA TRP A 137 16.71 6.99 14.96
C TRP A 137 16.24 7.61 16.27
N GLY A 138 16.53 6.98 17.41
CA GLY A 138 16.10 7.41 18.73
C GLY A 138 16.55 8.83 19.05
N ASN A 139 15.60 9.71 19.39
CA ASN A 139 15.86 11.07 19.85
C ASN A 139 15.13 11.33 21.17
N GLN A 140 15.87 11.39 22.28
CA GLN A 140 15.29 11.62 23.61
C GLN A 140 14.64 13.00 23.77
N GLU A 141 14.99 13.97 22.92
CA GLU A 141 14.44 15.32 22.96
C GLU A 141 13.15 15.46 22.14
N ASP A 142 12.81 14.44 21.32
CA ASP A 142 11.59 14.41 20.53
C ASP A 142 10.45 13.73 21.30
N ALA A 143 9.23 14.30 21.22
CA ALA A 143 8.05 13.79 21.92
C ALA A 143 7.69 12.34 21.55
N TYR A 144 8.08 11.90 20.35
CA TYR A 144 7.83 10.56 19.82
C TYR A 144 9.12 9.75 19.67
N TYR A 145 10.19 10.15 20.34
CA TYR A 145 11.48 9.47 20.33
C TYR A 145 12.11 9.30 18.93
N GLY A 146 11.79 10.21 17.99
CA GLY A 146 12.19 10.11 16.57
C GLY A 146 11.14 9.42 15.68
N GLY A 147 10.07 8.88 16.26
CA GLY A 147 9.02 8.14 15.57
C GLY A 147 8.27 8.95 14.52
N SER A 148 8.02 10.24 14.76
CA SER A 148 7.37 11.11 13.77
C SER A 148 8.19 11.25 12.49
N TYR A 149 9.51 11.41 12.62
CA TYR A 149 10.38 11.52 11.45
C TYR A 149 10.55 10.17 10.72
N TYR A 150 10.61 9.08 11.49
CA TYR A 150 10.56 7.73 10.91
C TYR A 150 9.26 7.52 10.12
N ALA A 151 8.12 8.00 10.59
CA ALA A 151 6.85 7.95 9.85
C ALA A 151 6.89 8.74 8.53
N GLU A 152 7.57 9.90 8.48
CA GLU A 152 7.78 10.61 7.21
C GLU A 152 8.62 9.79 6.22
N MET A 153 9.65 9.08 6.70
CA MET A 153 10.42 8.16 5.87
C MET A 153 9.57 7.00 5.34
N LEU A 154 8.63 6.48 6.13
CA LEU A 154 7.72 5.42 5.65
C LEU A 154 6.82 5.88 4.49
N LYS A 155 6.44 7.17 4.44
CA LYS A 155 5.56 7.68 3.38
C LYS A 155 6.22 7.67 2.01
N VAL A 156 7.54 7.88 1.93
CA VAL A 156 8.26 7.95 0.65
C VAL A 156 8.53 6.59 0.02
N VAL A 157 8.32 5.48 0.75
CA VAL A 157 8.49 4.12 0.21
C VAL A 157 7.22 3.57 -0.44
N TYR A 158 6.09 4.28 -0.32
CA TYR A 158 4.87 3.90 -1.00
C TYR A 158 5.00 4.10 -2.51
N PRO A 159 4.21 3.39 -3.34
CA PRO A 159 4.25 3.56 -4.78
C PRO A 159 4.14 5.03 -5.17
N GLN A 160 4.97 5.50 -6.10
CA GLN A 160 4.83 6.87 -6.58
C GLN A 160 3.49 7.03 -7.29
N LYS A 161 2.73 8.05 -6.90
CA LYS A 161 1.42 8.35 -7.48
C LYS A 161 1.57 8.82 -8.92
N ALA A 162 1.15 7.96 -9.84
CA ALA A 162 0.92 8.29 -11.23
C ALA A 162 -0.43 7.70 -11.63
N TYR A 163 -1.13 8.37 -12.55
CA TYR A 163 -2.50 8.04 -12.88
C TYR A 163 -2.68 7.75 -14.37
N GLN A 164 -3.58 6.83 -14.67
CA GLN A 164 -4.02 6.49 -16.01
C GLN A 164 -5.54 6.63 -16.10
N ALA A 165 -6.05 6.85 -17.31
CA ALA A 165 -7.49 6.95 -17.54
C ALA A 165 -8.14 5.56 -17.54
N PHE A 166 -9.31 5.46 -16.92
CA PHE A 166 -10.22 4.34 -17.09
C PHE A 166 -10.89 4.43 -18.47
N ASP A 167 -10.60 3.46 -19.31
CA ASP A 167 -11.14 3.34 -20.67
C ASP A 167 -11.58 1.89 -20.89
N ALA A 168 -12.85 1.64 -20.58
CA ALA A 168 -13.48 0.33 -20.70
C ALA A 168 -14.73 0.45 -21.58
N ASP A 169 -14.81 -0.36 -22.63
CA ASP A 169 -15.90 -0.37 -23.61
C ASP A 169 -17.27 -0.76 -23.02
N TYR A 170 -17.27 -1.36 -21.83
CA TYR A 170 -18.47 -1.80 -21.12
C TYR A 170 -19.03 -0.74 -20.14
N CYS A 171 -18.45 0.47 -20.08
CA CYS A 171 -18.86 1.55 -19.18
C CYS A 171 -18.97 2.92 -19.90
N ASN A 172 -20.02 3.69 -19.57
CA ASN A 172 -20.25 5.03 -20.15
C ASN A 172 -19.73 6.17 -19.24
N PHE A 173 -18.52 6.02 -18.71
CA PHE A 173 -17.84 7.06 -17.94
C PHE A 173 -16.33 6.82 -17.95
N THR A 174 -15.58 7.84 -17.54
CA THR A 174 -14.14 7.76 -17.34
C THR A 174 -13.74 8.46 -16.04
N PHE A 175 -12.57 8.10 -15.52
CA PHE A 175 -11.91 8.72 -14.37
C PHE A 175 -10.42 8.36 -14.41
N GLN A 176 -9.62 8.99 -13.55
CA GLN A 176 -8.23 8.62 -13.35
C GLN A 176 -8.06 7.67 -12.16
N TYR A 177 -7.22 6.65 -12.31
CA TYR A 177 -6.89 5.70 -11.25
C TYR A 177 -5.39 5.39 -11.26
N PRO A 178 -4.80 4.93 -10.14
CA PRO A 178 -3.36 4.81 -10.04
C PRO A 178 -2.80 3.71 -10.97
N VAL A 179 -1.61 3.93 -11.53
CA VAL A 179 -0.94 2.99 -12.44
C VAL A 179 -0.54 1.66 -11.79
N TYR A 180 -0.44 1.65 -10.46
CA TYR A 180 -0.20 0.44 -9.66
C TYR A 180 -1.48 -0.33 -9.32
N ALA A 181 -2.65 0.10 -9.81
CA ALA A 181 -3.90 -0.63 -9.69
C ALA A 181 -4.27 -1.39 -10.97
N GLN A 182 -5.02 -2.46 -10.80
CA GLN A 182 -5.50 -3.35 -11.84
C GLN A 182 -7.03 -3.29 -11.90
N ILE A 183 -7.59 -3.08 -13.09
CA ILE A 183 -9.03 -3.22 -13.32
C ILE A 183 -9.35 -4.71 -13.49
N GLN A 184 -10.25 -5.21 -12.65
CA GLN A 184 -10.75 -6.58 -12.70
C GLN A 184 -12.25 -6.52 -12.98
N GLN A 185 -12.65 -6.71 -14.24
CA GLN A 185 -14.08 -6.75 -14.58
C GLN A 185 -14.74 -7.94 -13.89
N ASP A 186 -15.86 -7.69 -13.21
CA ASP A 186 -16.61 -8.76 -12.58
C ASP A 186 -17.30 -9.57 -13.67
N THR A 187 -16.82 -10.80 -13.90
CA THR A 187 -17.53 -11.78 -14.74
C THR A 187 -18.48 -12.64 -13.91
N THR A 188 -18.26 -12.68 -12.59
CA THR A 188 -19.03 -13.42 -11.58
C THR A 188 -18.92 -12.67 -10.25
N PHE A 189 -20.05 -12.25 -9.66
CA PHE A 189 -20.10 -11.65 -8.33
C PHE A 189 -20.81 -12.65 -7.40
N PHE A 190 -20.11 -13.20 -6.41
CA PHE A 190 -20.62 -14.28 -5.54
C PHE A 190 -21.31 -15.43 -6.29
N GLU A 191 -20.68 -15.94 -7.36
CA GLU A 191 -21.19 -17.04 -8.21
C GLU A 191 -22.42 -16.70 -9.06
N GLU A 192 -22.91 -15.45 -9.03
CA GLU A 192 -23.99 -14.96 -9.89
C GLU A 192 -23.47 -14.01 -10.98
N ARG A 193 -24.22 -13.90 -12.09
CA ARG A 193 -23.94 -12.89 -13.12
C ARG A 193 -24.18 -11.50 -12.50
N PRO A 194 -23.23 -10.57 -12.63
CA PRO A 194 -23.44 -9.20 -12.15
C PRO A 194 -24.67 -8.59 -12.81
N ALA A 195 -25.41 -7.77 -12.06
CA ALA A 195 -26.64 -7.15 -12.56
C ALA A 195 -26.38 -6.18 -13.72
N HIS A 196 -25.14 -5.73 -13.91
CA HIS A 196 -24.72 -4.89 -15.02
C HIS A 196 -23.27 -5.25 -15.46
N PRO A 197 -22.94 -5.22 -16.77
CA PRO A 197 -21.59 -5.51 -17.28
C PRO A 197 -20.52 -4.48 -16.85
N CYS A 198 -20.95 -3.31 -16.39
CA CYS A 198 -20.11 -2.23 -15.84
C CYS A 198 -19.87 -2.38 -14.33
N TRP A 199 -19.71 -3.61 -13.86
CA TRP A 199 -19.25 -3.90 -12.50
C TRP A 199 -17.82 -4.39 -12.57
N PHE A 200 -16.97 -3.85 -11.71
CA PHE A 200 -15.54 -4.14 -11.73
C PHE A 200 -14.91 -3.77 -10.39
N ASN A 201 -13.71 -4.28 -10.17
CA ASN A 201 -12.89 -3.93 -9.02
C ASN A 201 -11.66 -3.14 -9.48
N VAL A 202 -11.31 -2.09 -8.74
CA VAL A 202 -9.97 -1.49 -8.80
C VAL A 202 -9.14 -2.18 -7.71
N TYR A 203 -8.28 -3.11 -8.11
CA TYR A 203 -7.43 -3.88 -7.20
C TYR A 203 -6.05 -3.23 -7.07
N ILE A 204 -5.60 -2.97 -5.85
CA ILE A 204 -4.23 -2.51 -5.56
C ILE A 204 -3.47 -3.68 -4.93
N PRO A 205 -2.62 -4.41 -5.69
CA PRO A 205 -1.95 -5.61 -5.20
C PRO A 205 -1.07 -5.36 -3.97
N ASP A 206 -0.32 -4.26 -3.97
CA ASP A 206 0.66 -3.93 -2.93
C ASP A 206 0.02 -3.71 -1.55
N PHE A 207 -1.26 -3.35 -1.51
CA PHE A 207 -2.02 -3.13 -0.27
C PHE A 207 -3.08 -4.20 -0.03
N ASP A 208 -3.18 -5.19 -0.91
CA ASP A 208 -4.28 -6.16 -1.00
C ASP A 208 -5.65 -5.52 -0.74
N SER A 209 -5.88 -4.38 -1.40
CA SER A 209 -7.09 -3.58 -1.26
C SER A 209 -7.88 -3.55 -2.55
N ARG A 210 -9.21 -3.50 -2.43
CA ARG A 210 -10.15 -3.53 -3.56
C ARG A 210 -11.17 -2.43 -3.38
N LEU A 211 -11.32 -1.59 -4.41
CA LEU A 211 -12.51 -0.76 -4.56
C LEU A 211 -13.52 -1.54 -5.40
N HIS A 212 -14.64 -1.95 -4.79
CA HIS A 212 -15.75 -2.54 -5.52
C HIS A 212 -16.57 -1.43 -6.19
N CYS A 213 -16.64 -1.46 -7.52
CA CYS A 213 -17.34 -0.48 -8.32
C CYS A 213 -18.60 -1.10 -8.93
N THR A 214 -19.75 -0.52 -8.63
CA THR A 214 -21.04 -0.94 -9.21
C THR A 214 -21.70 0.21 -9.93
N TYR A 215 -22.38 -0.12 -11.03
CA TYR A 215 -23.17 0.81 -11.83
C TYR A 215 -24.62 0.33 -11.93
N SER A 216 -25.54 1.26 -11.73
CA SER A 216 -26.98 1.04 -11.78
C SER A 216 -27.66 2.11 -12.65
N PRO A 217 -28.40 1.74 -13.70
CA PRO A 217 -29.16 2.72 -14.48
C PRO A 217 -30.42 3.19 -13.73
N ILE A 218 -30.67 4.50 -13.74
CA ILE A 218 -31.89 5.11 -13.18
C ILE A 218 -33.05 4.96 -14.19
N GLY A 219 -34.25 4.67 -13.69
CA GLY A 219 -35.47 4.59 -14.51
C GLY A 219 -35.79 3.21 -15.10
N LYS A 220 -34.91 2.20 -14.93
CA LYS A 220 -35.14 0.80 -15.35
C LYS A 220 -35.61 -0.09 -14.19
N GLY A 221 -36.57 0.38 -13.40
CA GLY A 221 -37.07 -0.32 -12.21
C GLY A 221 -36.36 0.06 -10.90
N ASN A 222 -35.40 0.96 -10.95
CA ASN A 222 -34.80 1.62 -9.79
C ASN A 222 -34.98 3.14 -9.93
N SER A 223 -35.49 3.79 -8.89
CA SER A 223 -35.50 5.25 -8.77
C SER A 223 -34.19 5.76 -8.18
N PHE A 224 -33.89 7.04 -8.42
CA PHE A 224 -32.73 7.70 -7.79
C PHE A 224 -32.81 7.66 -6.26
N GLU A 225 -34.01 7.90 -5.70
CA GLU A 225 -34.19 7.90 -4.24
C GLU A 225 -34.02 6.51 -3.63
N GLU A 226 -34.42 5.43 -4.31
CA GLU A 226 -34.15 4.06 -3.85
C GLU A 226 -32.66 3.75 -3.85
N LEU A 227 -31.95 4.03 -4.95
CA LEU A 227 -30.50 3.77 -5.05
C LEU A 227 -29.69 4.59 -4.04
N LYS A 228 -30.12 5.84 -3.81
CA LYS A 228 -29.57 6.70 -2.78
C LYS A 228 -29.84 6.09 -1.40
N ALA A 229 -31.09 5.76 -1.09
CA ALA A 229 -31.44 5.14 0.19
C ALA A 229 -30.63 3.86 0.46
N ASP A 230 -30.51 2.97 -0.52
CA ASP A 230 -29.71 1.74 -0.43
C ASP A 230 -28.23 2.03 -0.13
N ALA A 231 -27.66 3.07 -0.75
CA ALA A 231 -26.29 3.49 -0.47
C ALA A 231 -26.12 3.95 0.99
N PHE A 232 -27.09 4.70 1.53
CA PHE A 232 -27.09 5.13 2.94
C PHE A 232 -27.41 3.97 3.92
N GLU A 233 -28.29 3.03 3.57
CA GLU A 233 -28.62 1.88 4.42
C GLU A 233 -27.45 0.89 4.55
N LEU A 234 -26.72 0.65 3.46
CA LEU A 234 -25.51 -0.18 3.51
C LEU A 234 -24.41 0.47 4.37
N MET A 235 -24.37 1.80 4.41
CA MET A 235 -23.53 2.54 5.36
C MET A 235 -23.97 2.35 6.82
N ASP A 236 -25.28 2.32 7.10
CA ASP A 236 -25.83 2.11 8.44
C ASP A 236 -25.42 0.74 9.04
N TRP A 237 -25.18 -0.29 8.23
CA TRP A 237 -24.64 -1.55 8.74
C TRP A 237 -23.20 -1.40 9.24
N HIS A 238 -22.39 -0.60 8.56
CA HIS A 238 -21.02 -0.27 8.98
C HIS A 238 -20.97 0.69 10.17
N LYS A 239 -22.01 1.53 10.38
CA LYS A 239 -22.14 2.41 11.57
C LYS A 239 -22.06 1.64 12.89
N LYS A 240 -22.53 0.39 12.94
CA LYS A 240 -22.54 -0.42 14.18
C LYS A 240 -21.15 -0.71 14.75
N ARG A 241 -20.07 -0.47 13.99
CA ARG A 241 -18.68 -0.67 14.41
C ARG A 241 -17.79 0.56 14.23
N ALA A 242 -18.33 1.66 13.71
CA ALA A 242 -17.59 2.89 13.45
C ALA A 242 -17.58 3.82 14.67
N ASN A 243 -16.54 4.63 14.79
CA ASN A 243 -16.46 5.72 15.77
C ASN A 243 -17.17 6.98 15.26
N GLY A 244 -17.20 7.20 13.94
CA GLY A 244 -17.83 8.34 13.29
C GLY A 244 -17.95 8.13 11.78
N ILE A 245 -18.84 8.89 11.14
CA ILE A 245 -18.93 8.96 9.67
C ILE A 245 -18.97 10.43 9.28
N GLU A 246 -18.05 10.83 8.42
CA GLU A 246 -18.06 12.12 7.74
C GLU A 246 -18.77 11.97 6.39
N GLU A 247 -19.83 12.75 6.19
CA GLU A 247 -20.61 12.79 4.95
C GLU A 247 -20.20 14.04 4.15
N ILE A 248 -19.50 13.85 3.03
CA ILE A 248 -18.95 14.95 2.23
C ILE A 248 -19.72 15.02 0.91
N PRO A 249 -20.46 16.11 0.62
CA PRO A 249 -21.17 16.26 -0.64
C PRO A 249 -20.18 16.44 -1.80
N VAL A 250 -20.46 15.78 -2.91
CA VAL A 250 -19.71 15.89 -4.17
C VAL A 250 -20.56 16.67 -5.17
N ASN A 251 -19.96 17.70 -5.78
CA ASN A 251 -20.56 18.46 -6.87
C ASN A 251 -19.48 18.87 -7.87
N LEU A 252 -19.47 18.21 -9.03
CA LEU A 252 -18.46 18.36 -10.07
C LEU A 252 -19.12 18.79 -11.40
N PRO A 253 -18.34 19.38 -12.32
CA PRO A 253 -18.82 19.70 -13.67
C PRO A 253 -19.39 18.47 -14.41
N GLY A 254 -20.26 18.71 -15.39
CA GLY A 254 -20.83 17.62 -16.20
C GLY A 254 -21.96 16.84 -15.53
N ASN A 255 -22.67 17.47 -14.59
CA ASN A 255 -23.76 16.87 -13.81
C ASN A 255 -23.31 15.63 -13.05
N VAL A 256 -22.17 15.71 -12.36
CA VAL A 256 -21.71 14.65 -11.46
C VAL A 256 -21.92 15.14 -10.04
N SER A 257 -22.85 14.51 -9.32
CA SER A 257 -23.19 14.85 -7.94
C SER A 257 -23.28 13.60 -7.08
N GLY A 258 -23.09 13.72 -5.77
CA GLY A 258 -23.21 12.58 -4.87
C GLY A 258 -22.65 12.84 -3.49
N PHE A 259 -22.22 11.79 -2.82
CA PHE A 259 -21.63 11.87 -1.47
C PHE A 259 -20.46 10.90 -1.34
N ILE A 260 -19.46 11.35 -0.59
CA ILE A 260 -18.42 10.51 0.00
C ILE A 260 -18.80 10.24 1.45
N PHE A 261 -18.55 9.02 1.89
CA PHE A 261 -18.67 8.58 3.26
C PHE A 261 -17.30 8.12 3.74
N ASP A 262 -16.70 8.90 4.63
CA ASP A 262 -15.45 8.53 5.31
C ASP A 262 -15.77 8.00 6.71
N ILE A 263 -15.44 6.74 6.95
CA ILE A 263 -15.80 6.02 8.17
C ILE A 263 -14.58 5.89 9.07
N GLU A 264 -14.64 6.54 10.23
CA GLU A 264 -13.61 6.44 11.25
C GLU A 264 -13.81 5.19 12.13
N GLY A 265 -12.71 4.52 12.48
CA GLY A 265 -12.71 3.37 13.39
C GLY A 265 -12.68 2.01 12.67
N PRO A 266 -12.98 0.90 13.38
CA PRO A 266 -12.83 -0.46 12.87
C PRO A 266 -13.99 -0.86 11.92
N ALA A 267 -14.06 -0.17 10.79
CA ALA A 267 -14.97 -0.48 9.70
C ALA A 267 -14.30 -1.39 8.66
N ALA A 268 -15.03 -2.38 8.16
CA ALA A 268 -14.56 -3.25 7.08
C ALA A 268 -14.40 -2.51 5.74
N SER A 269 -15.14 -1.41 5.57
CA SER A 269 -15.06 -0.54 4.41
C SER A 269 -14.95 0.91 4.87
N PRO A 270 -13.74 1.48 4.99
CA PRO A 270 -13.53 2.80 5.59
C PRO A 270 -13.89 3.96 4.66
N PHE A 271 -14.03 3.72 3.35
CA PHE A 271 -14.35 4.75 2.37
C PHE A 271 -15.35 4.23 1.35
N GLN A 272 -16.48 4.91 1.24
CA GLN A 272 -17.50 4.63 0.25
C GLN A 272 -17.95 5.93 -0.40
N PHE A 273 -18.50 5.85 -1.60
CA PHE A 273 -19.09 7.00 -2.26
C PHE A 273 -20.10 6.56 -3.31
N TYR A 274 -20.97 7.48 -3.71
CA TYR A 274 -21.73 7.35 -4.94
C TYR A 274 -21.67 8.64 -5.75
N LEU A 275 -21.78 8.51 -7.07
CA LEU A 275 -21.82 9.60 -8.05
C LEU A 275 -22.99 9.36 -9.00
N SER A 276 -23.71 10.41 -9.35
CA SER A 276 -24.91 10.34 -10.17
C SER A 276 -25.16 11.65 -10.91
N ASP A 277 -25.80 11.54 -12.07
CA ASP A 277 -26.42 12.67 -12.77
C ASP A 277 -27.88 12.91 -12.37
N SER A 278 -28.38 12.18 -11.36
CA SER A 278 -29.76 12.15 -10.86
C SER A 278 -30.84 11.65 -11.83
N THR A 279 -30.49 11.36 -13.09
CA THR A 279 -31.47 11.08 -14.15
C THR A 279 -31.28 9.74 -14.84
N GLN A 280 -30.04 9.32 -15.10
CA GLN A 280 -29.73 8.11 -15.88
C GLN A 280 -28.67 7.25 -15.21
N HIS A 281 -27.70 7.85 -14.54
CA HIS A 281 -26.48 7.19 -14.10
C HIS A 281 -26.37 7.19 -12.58
N PHE A 282 -26.08 6.02 -11.99
CA PHE A 282 -25.72 5.89 -10.59
C PHE A 282 -24.51 4.96 -10.47
N PHE A 283 -23.40 5.50 -10.00
CA PHE A 283 -22.12 4.80 -9.81
C PHE A 283 -21.79 4.77 -8.32
N ARG A 284 -21.34 3.63 -7.80
CA ARG A 284 -20.94 3.47 -6.40
C ARG A 284 -19.57 2.82 -6.31
N GLY A 285 -18.76 3.30 -5.37
CA GLY A 285 -17.51 2.69 -4.96
C GLY A 285 -17.50 2.36 -3.47
N ALA A 286 -16.97 1.19 -3.10
CA ALA A 286 -16.75 0.83 -1.70
C ALA A 286 -15.38 0.16 -1.53
N LEU A 287 -14.50 0.77 -0.72
CA LEU A 287 -13.14 0.31 -0.48
C LEU A 287 -13.12 -0.78 0.59
N TYR A 288 -12.39 -1.87 0.36
CA TYR A 288 -12.14 -2.93 1.33
C TYR A 288 -10.66 -3.29 1.37
N PHE A 289 -10.17 -3.64 2.55
CA PHE A 289 -8.85 -4.22 2.75
C PHE A 289 -9.00 -5.69 3.10
N ASN A 290 -8.19 -6.57 2.50
CA ASN A 290 -8.19 -8.01 2.82
C ASN A 290 -7.34 -8.31 4.07
N THR A 291 -7.47 -7.49 5.11
CA THR A 291 -6.78 -7.65 6.39
C THR A 291 -7.77 -7.47 7.53
N GLN A 292 -7.46 -7.97 8.72
CA GLN A 292 -8.30 -7.70 9.89
C GLN A 292 -8.35 -6.18 10.12
N ALA A 293 -9.56 -5.63 10.21
CA ALA A 293 -9.80 -4.20 10.46
C ALA A 293 -9.22 -3.77 11.82
N ARG A 294 -7.92 -3.44 11.83
CA ARG A 294 -7.18 -2.82 12.94
C ARG A 294 -6.90 -1.38 12.53
N PRO A 295 -7.67 -0.39 13.03
CA PRO A 295 -7.58 1.00 12.57
C PRO A 295 -6.16 1.56 12.62
N ASP A 296 -5.45 1.36 13.73
CA ASP A 296 -4.10 1.92 13.92
C ASP A 296 -3.07 1.37 12.93
N SER A 297 -3.21 0.10 12.51
CA SER A 297 -2.30 -0.52 11.55
C SER A 297 -2.63 -0.16 10.10
N LEU A 298 -3.90 0.13 9.81
CA LEU A 298 -4.36 0.46 8.46
C LEU A 298 -4.32 1.95 8.15
N ALA A 299 -4.31 2.83 9.15
CA ALA A 299 -4.41 4.27 8.95
C ALA A 299 -3.44 4.83 7.89
N PRO A 300 -2.12 4.50 7.87
CA PRO A 300 -1.20 5.05 6.87
C PRO A 300 -1.54 4.62 5.44
N ILE A 301 -1.88 3.34 5.26
CA ILE A 301 -2.27 2.77 3.96
C ILE A 301 -3.60 3.36 3.52
N TYR A 302 -4.55 3.47 4.45
CA TYR A 302 -5.85 4.07 4.20
C TYR A 302 -5.72 5.51 3.73
N THR A 303 -4.95 6.35 4.43
CA THR A 303 -4.71 7.74 4.02
C THR A 303 -4.11 7.82 2.62
N PHE A 304 -3.11 6.97 2.32
CA PHE A 304 -2.50 6.95 0.99
C PHE A 304 -3.49 6.56 -0.11
N VAL A 305 -4.30 5.51 0.10
CA VAL A 305 -5.30 5.06 -0.89
C VAL A 305 -6.45 6.07 -1.01
N LYS A 306 -6.87 6.71 0.09
CA LYS A 306 -7.91 7.74 0.11
C LYS A 306 -7.58 8.88 -0.86
N GLU A 307 -6.32 9.32 -0.92
CA GLU A 307 -5.90 10.35 -1.89
C GLU A 307 -6.14 9.92 -3.35
N ASP A 308 -5.91 8.64 -3.69
CA ASP A 308 -6.18 8.12 -5.04
C ASP A 308 -7.68 8.06 -5.34
N LEU A 309 -8.50 7.71 -4.34
CA LEU A 309 -9.96 7.68 -4.49
C LEU A 309 -10.54 9.09 -4.65
N LEU A 310 -10.00 10.06 -3.91
CA LEU A 310 -10.37 11.47 -4.09
C LEU A 310 -10.00 11.95 -5.50
N LYS A 311 -8.83 11.57 -6.02
CA LYS A 311 -8.44 11.89 -7.41
C LYS A 311 -9.37 11.25 -8.44
N MET A 312 -9.74 9.99 -8.21
CA MET A 312 -10.71 9.27 -9.04
C MET A 312 -12.05 10.00 -9.08
N ILE A 313 -12.57 10.43 -7.93
CA ILE A 313 -13.84 11.18 -7.86
C ILE A 313 -13.71 12.53 -8.57
N GLU A 314 -12.65 13.31 -8.27
CA GLU A 314 -12.42 14.63 -8.87
C GLU A 314 -12.37 14.59 -10.40
N THR A 315 -11.83 13.52 -10.96
CA THR A 315 -11.64 13.34 -12.41
C THR A 315 -12.77 12.58 -13.09
N PHE A 316 -13.82 12.20 -12.36
CA PHE A 316 -14.92 11.42 -12.88
C PHE A 316 -15.78 12.22 -13.87
N GLN A 317 -16.11 11.61 -15.02
CA GLN A 317 -16.94 12.21 -16.06
C GLN A 317 -17.83 11.16 -16.73
N TRP A 318 -19.10 11.49 -16.96
CA TRP A 318 -19.99 10.69 -17.80
C TRP A 318 -19.62 10.84 -19.28
N ASN A 319 -19.59 9.73 -20.01
CA ASN A 319 -19.42 9.76 -21.47
C ASN A 319 -20.75 10.15 -22.12
N LYS A 320 -20.70 11.03 -23.13
CA LYS A 320 -21.89 11.46 -23.89
C LYS A 320 -22.33 10.44 -24.92
#